data_AF-A0A7X8EBK0-F1
#
_entry.id   AF-A0A7X8EBK0-F1
#
_cell.length_a   1.000
_cell.length_b   1.000
_cell.length_c   1.000
_cell.angle_alpha   90.00
_cell.angle_beta   90.00
_cell.angle_gamma   90.00
#
_symmetry.space_group_name_H-M   'P 1'
#
loop_
_entity.id
_entity.type
_entity.pdbx_description
1 polymer ?
#
loop_
_entity_poly.entity_id
_entity_poly.type
_entity_poly.pdbx_seq_one_letter_code
_entity_poly.pdbx_strand_id
1 'polypeptide(L)'
;MAGEINKDELTKKMSDNLMVLRTKLRLKQSELAEKMGISRQAFLEIEKGKRTLQWNVFVALLSDLLTHYGIYTPELGQILNITTERQQ
;
A
#
# COMPACT_ATOMS: atom_id res chain seq x y z
N MET A 1 -19.93 5.81 16.18
CA MET A 1 -19.00 4.69 16.43
C MET A 1 -18.12 4.58 15.21
N ALA A 2 -16.83 4.94 15.31
CA ALA A 2 -15.91 4.70 14.21
C ALA A 2 -15.87 3.16 14.00
N GLY A 3 -16.39 2.69 12.88
CA GLY A 3 -16.43 1.26 12.57
C GLY A 3 -15.02 0.68 12.65
N GLU A 4 -14.94 -0.56 13.12
CA GLU A 4 -13.69 -1.31 13.17
C GLU A 4 -13.01 -1.29 11.79
N ILE A 5 -11.71 -1.02 11.75
CA ILE A 5 -10.97 -0.91 10.49
C ILE A 5 -10.88 -2.30 9.86
N ASN A 6 -11.64 -2.51 8.78
CA ASN A 6 -11.55 -3.73 7.99
C ASN A 6 -10.31 -3.70 7.08
N LYS A 7 -9.17 -4.15 7.63
CA LYS A 7 -7.89 -4.19 6.92
C LYS A 7 -7.94 -5.02 5.65
N ASP A 8 -8.70 -6.12 5.64
CA ASP A 8 -8.81 -7.03 4.50
C ASP A 8 -9.55 -6.38 3.33
N GLU A 9 -10.61 -5.63 3.60
CA GLU A 9 -11.32 -4.89 2.56
C GLU A 9 -10.43 -3.80 1.95
N LEU A 10 -9.68 -3.07 2.80
CA LEU A 10 -8.77 -2.01 2.35
C LEU A 10 -7.62 -2.55 1.51
N THR A 11 -6.96 -3.62 1.97
CA THR A 11 -5.83 -4.23 1.26
C THR A 11 -6.30 -4.84 -0.06
N LYS A 12 -7.49 -5.46 -0.09
CA LYS A 12 -8.11 -5.96 -1.32
C LYS A 12 -8.38 -4.84 -2.33
N LYS A 13 -9.05 -3.77 -1.92
CA LYS A 13 -9.32 -2.62 -2.80
C LYS A 13 -8.05 -2.00 -3.37
N MET A 14 -6.99 -1.90 -2.56
CA MET A 14 -5.69 -1.43 -3.03
C MET A 14 -5.10 -2.40 -4.06
N SER A 15 -5.11 -3.70 -3.77
CA SER A 15 -4.59 -4.76 -4.66
C SER A 15 -5.28 -4.75 -6.02
N ASP A 16 -6.62 -4.66 -6.04
CA ASP A 16 -7.43 -4.63 -7.25
C ASP A 16 -7.12 -3.41 -8.14
N ASN A 17 -6.70 -2.29 -7.53
CA ASN A 17 -6.35 -1.06 -8.22
C ASN A 17 -4.84 -0.86 -8.39
N LEU A 18 -4.01 -1.78 -7.91
CA LEU A 18 -2.57 -1.58 -7.78
C LEU A 18 -1.89 -1.35 -9.14
N MET A 19 -2.33 -2.06 -10.17
CA MET A 19 -1.82 -1.88 -11.54
C MET A 19 -2.14 -0.48 -12.09
N VAL A 20 -3.37 0.00 -11.87
CA VAL A 20 -3.80 1.33 -12.30
C VAL A 20 -3.01 2.41 -11.57
N LEU A 21 -2.85 2.27 -10.25
CA LEU A 21 -2.08 3.18 -9.41
C LEU A 21 -0.62 3.23 -9.86
N ARG A 22 0.02 2.07 -10.04
CA ARG A 22 1.40 1.98 -10.53
C ARG A 22 1.56 2.64 -11.91
N THR A 23 0.59 2.47 -12.79
CA THR A 23 0.61 3.06 -14.14
C THR A 23 0.47 4.59 -14.08
N LYS A 24 -0.36 5.12 -13.18
CA LYS A 24 -0.46 6.56 -12.94
C LYS A 24 0.86 7.16 -12.44
N LEU A 25 1.59 6.39 -11.62
CA LEU A 25 2.94 6.75 -11.16
C LEU A 25 4.03 6.59 -12.25
N ARG A 26 3.69 6.04 -13.43
CA ARG A 26 4.62 5.68 -14.51
C ARG A 26 5.76 4.75 -14.07
N LEU A 27 5.49 3.87 -13.11
CA LEU A 27 6.46 2.92 -12.58
C LEU A 27 6.33 1.53 -13.22
N LYS A 28 7.47 0.85 -13.39
CA LYS A 28 7.54 -0.58 -13.68
C LYS A 28 7.21 -1.37 -12.42
N GLN A 29 6.74 -2.61 -12.60
CA GLN A 29 6.49 -3.53 -11.49
C GLN A 29 7.70 -3.73 -10.58
N SER A 30 8.90 -3.82 -11.17
CA SER A 30 10.15 -4.01 -10.42
C SER A 30 10.49 -2.81 -9.54
N GLU A 31 10.30 -1.59 -10.05
CA GLU A 31 10.63 -0.35 -9.34
C GLU A 31 9.72 -0.19 -8.12
N LEU A 32 8.42 -0.45 -8.27
CA LEU A 32 7.50 -0.38 -7.14
C LEU A 32 7.70 -1.55 -6.16
N ALA A 33 8.01 -2.76 -6.63
CA ALA A 33 8.33 -3.89 -5.76
C ALA A 33 9.57 -3.62 -4.88
N GLU A 34 10.62 -3.08 -5.48
CA GLU A 34 11.86 -2.68 -4.79
C GLU A 34 11.60 -1.63 -3.73
N LYS A 35 10.85 -0.57 -4.06
CA LYS A 35 10.41 0.46 -3.10
C LYS A 35 9.63 -0.12 -1.92
N MET A 36 8.80 -1.13 -2.18
CA MET A 36 7.97 -1.78 -1.16
C MET A 36 8.72 -2.89 -0.39
N GLY A 37 9.99 -3.14 -0.70
CA GLY A 37 10.80 -4.17 -0.03
C GLY A 37 10.32 -5.60 -0.29
N ILE A 38 9.61 -5.85 -1.40
CA ILE A 38 9.13 -7.18 -1.77
C ILE A 38 9.66 -7.63 -3.12
N SER A 39 9.69 -8.94 -3.36
CA SER A 39 10.15 -9.45 -4.66
C SER A 39 9.19 -9.04 -5.79
N ARG A 40 9.72 -8.84 -7.00
CA ARG A 40 8.92 -8.58 -8.21
C ARG A 40 7.84 -9.66 -8.42
N GLN A 41 8.15 -10.91 -8.10
CA GLN A 41 7.19 -12.01 -8.20
C GLN A 41 6.07 -11.89 -7.18
N ALA A 42 6.36 -11.55 -5.92
CA ALA A 42 5.34 -11.28 -4.92
C ALA A 42 4.43 -10.12 -5.36
N PHE A 43 5.02 -9.04 -5.88
CA PHE A 43 4.28 -7.89 -6.40
C PHE A 43 3.35 -8.27 -7.57
N LEU A 44 3.84 -9.09 -8.51
CA LEU A 44 3.04 -9.59 -9.63
C LEU A 44 1.83 -10.42 -9.18
N GLU A 45 2.03 -11.30 -8.20
CA GLU A 45 0.95 -12.15 -7.67
C GLU A 45 -0.08 -11.33 -6.89
N ILE A 46 0.33 -10.23 -6.25
CA ILE A 46 -0.57 -9.24 -5.64
C ILE A 46 -1.40 -8.53 -6.72
N GLU A 47 -0.78 -7.99 -7.77
CA GLU A 47 -1.52 -7.34 -8.87
C GLU A 47 -2.51 -8.28 -9.57
N LYS A 48 -2.25 -9.59 -9.54
CA LYS A 48 -3.15 -10.63 -10.09
C LYS A 48 -4.20 -11.11 -9.09
N GLY A 49 -4.21 -10.60 -7.87
CA GLY A 49 -5.13 -11.04 -6.79
C GLY A 49 -4.86 -12.45 -6.27
N LYS A 50 -3.73 -13.05 -6.63
CA LYS A 50 -3.33 -14.41 -6.20
C LYS A 50 -2.68 -14.42 -4.81
N ARG A 51 -2.16 -13.28 -4.38
CA ARG A 51 -1.53 -13.09 -3.08
C ARG A 51 -2.16 -11.90 -2.36
N THR A 52 -2.51 -12.10 -1.09
CA THR A 52 -3.02 -11.03 -0.23
C THR A 52 -1.93 -9.97 0.03
N LEU A 53 -2.29 -8.70 -0.14
CA LEU A 53 -1.44 -7.56 0.20
C LEU A 53 -1.35 -7.44 1.73
N GLN A 54 -0.12 -7.52 2.28
CA GLN A 54 0.08 -7.34 3.71
C GLN A 54 -0.17 -5.89 4.13
N TRP A 55 -0.65 -5.69 5.36
CA TRP A 55 -1.02 -4.38 5.88
C TRP A 55 0.14 -3.37 5.87
N ASN A 56 1.34 -3.80 6.26
CA ASN A 56 2.55 -2.96 6.21
C ASN A 56 2.87 -2.48 4.79
N VAL A 57 2.74 -3.36 3.79
CA VAL A 57 2.94 -3.00 2.38
C VAL A 57 1.83 -2.07 1.88
N PHE A 58 0.59 -2.26 2.34
CA PHE A 58 -0.52 -1.33 2.06
C PHE A 58 -0.22 0.07 2.58
N VAL A 59 0.25 0.20 3.83
CA VAL A 59 0.59 1.51 4.43
C VAL A 59 1.77 2.14 3.69
N ALA A 60 2.80 1.37 3.34
CA ALA A 60 3.93 1.86 2.56
C ALA A 60 3.51 2.36 1.17
N LEU A 61 2.65 1.62 0.46
CA LEU A 61 2.08 2.03 -0.83
C LEU A 61 1.27 3.32 -0.70
N LEU A 62 0.42 3.41 0.33
CA LEU A 62 -0.39 4.60 0.58
C LEU A 62 0.50 5.82 0.83
N SER A 63 1.54 5.66 1.64
CA SER A 63 2.51 6.73 1.91
C SER A 63 3.26 7.16 0.64
N ASP A 64 3.75 6.22 -0.18
CA ASP A 64 4.46 6.53 -1.44
C ASP A 64 3.52 7.24 -2.44
N LEU A 65 2.26 6.80 -2.54
CA LEU A 65 1.24 7.43 -3.37
C LEU A 65 0.98 8.88 -2.92
N LEU A 66 0.69 9.09 -1.64
CA LEU A 66 0.43 10.43 -1.11
C LEU A 66 1.65 11.34 -1.28
N THR A 67 2.86 10.79 -1.12
CA THR A 67 4.12 11.52 -1.34
C THR A 67 4.26 11.92 -2.80
N HIS A 68 3.99 11.02 -3.72
CA HIS A 68 4.06 11.30 -5.16
C HIS A 68 3.10 12.42 -5.60
N TYR A 69 1.90 12.48 -5.02
CA TYR A 69 0.94 13.55 -5.31
C TYR A 69 1.17 14.83 -4.49
N GLY A 70 2.22 14.89 -3.64
CA GLY A 70 2.50 16.06 -2.80
C GLY A 70 1.49 16.28 -1.68
N ILE A 71 0.73 15.24 -1.31
CA ILE A 71 -0.32 15.28 -0.28
C ILE A 71 0.24 14.81 1.07
N TYR A 72 1.29 13.98 1.06
CA TYR A 72 1.89 13.48 2.29
C TYR A 72 2.47 14.61 3.14
N THR A 73 2.15 14.60 4.44
CA THR A 73 2.72 15.51 5.44
C THR A 73 3.29 14.73 6.62
N PRO A 74 4.26 15.29 7.38
CA PRO A 74 4.79 14.64 8.57
C PRO A 74 3.71 14.26 9.60
N GLU A 75 2.66 15.08 9.74
CA GLU A 75 1.53 14.85 10.64
C GLU A 75 0.70 13.63 10.20
N LEU A 76 0.49 13.45 8.88
CA LEU A 76 -0.17 12.26 8.34
C LEU A 76 0.64 11.00 8.63
N GLY A 77 1.97 11.09 8.59
CA GLY A 77 2.86 9.99 8.95
C GLY A 77 2.63 9.46 10.36
N GLN A 78 2.38 10.34 11.33
CA GLN A 78 2.07 9.93 12.71
C GLN A 78 0.77 9.12 12.77
N ILE A 79 -0.29 9.58 12.09
CA ILE A 79 -1.58 8.89 12.05
C ILE A 79 -1.45 7.51 11.38
N LEU A 80 -0.70 7.43 10.28
CA LEU A 80 -0.46 6.18 9.56
C LEU A 80 0.35 5.19 10.41
N ASN A 81 1.38 5.64 11.11
CA ASN A 81 2.21 4.79 11.98
C ASN A 81 1.47 4.28 13.22
N ILE A 82 0.57 5.07 13.81
CA ILE A 82 -0.27 4.65 14.95
C ILE A 82 -1.13 3.42 14.61
N THR A 83 -1.48 3.21 13.34
CA THR A 83 -2.24 2.02 12.91
C THR A 83 -1.39 0.75 12.74
N THR A 84 -0.06 0.90 12.74
CA THR A 84 0.91 -0.18 12.58
C THR A 84 1.34 -0.76 13.93
N GLU A 85 1.33 0.05 15.00
CA GLU A 85 1.82 -0.35 16.33
C GLU A 85 0.75 -0.94 17.27
N ARG A 86 -0.55 -0.89 16.93
CA ARG A 86 -1.64 -1.46 17.78
C ARG A 86 -1.89 -2.97 17.61
N GLN A 87 -0.82 -3.74 17.45
CA GLN A 87 -0.84 -5.22 17.46
C GLN A 87 0.48 -5.77 18.04
N GLN A 88 0.79 -5.43 19.29
CA GLN A 88 1.59 -6.28 20.18
C GLN A 88 0.83 -6.43 21.50
#